data_AF-A0A965T8C3-F1
#
_entry.id   AF-A0A965T8C3-F1
#
_cell.length_a   1.000
_cell.length_b   1.000
_cell.length_c   1.000
_cell.angle_alpha   90.00
_cell.angle_beta   90.00
_cell.angle_gamma   90.00
#
_symmetry.space_group_name_H-M   'P 1'
#
loop_
_entity.id
_entity.type
_entity.pdbx_description
1 polymer ?
#
loop_
_entity_poly.entity_id
_entity_poly.type
_entity_poly.pdbx_seq_one_letter_code
_entity_poly.pdbx_strand_id
1 'polypeptide(L)' 'MKAKIIVKECIIVDGAECDGCGFCNICDLDPNKICDNCMNCLPDSDYKAIIIDKIIMDKNNSN' A
#
# COMPACT_ATOMS: atom_id res chain seq x y z
N MET A 1 -32.21 0.94 2.19
CA MET A 1 -30.87 1.32 1.68
C MET A 1 -29.90 0.22 2.08
N LYS A 2 -29.35 -0.56 1.13
CA LYS A 2 -28.36 -1.61 1.47
C LYS A 2 -26.98 -0.96 1.50
N ALA A 3 -26.35 -0.92 2.67
CA ALA A 3 -24.96 -0.51 2.78
C ALA A 3 -24.10 -1.53 2.03
N LYS A 4 -23.29 -1.06 1.07
CA LYS A 4 -22.29 -1.89 0.42
C LYS A 4 -21.16 -2.11 1.42
N ILE A 5 -21.09 -3.30 2.01
CA ILE A 5 -19.96 -3.69 2.86
C ILE A 5 -18.77 -3.89 1.91
N ILE A 6 -17.74 -3.07 2.07
CA ILE A 6 -16.47 -3.23 1.36
C ILE A 6 -15.55 -3.98 2.32
N VAL A 7 -15.22 -5.22 1.96
CA VAL A 7 -14.23 -6.01 2.67
C VAL A 7 -12.84 -5.52 2.25
N LYS A 8 -11.98 -5.26 3.22
CA LYS A 8 -10.59 -4.89 2.97
C LYS A 8 -9.75 -6.15 2.79
N GLU A 9 -9.03 -6.26 1.69
CA GLU A 9 -8.10 -7.37 1.45
C GLU A 9 -6.76 -7.15 2.17
N CYS A 10 -6.11 -8.25 2.52
CA CYS A 10 -4.76 -8.27 3.06
C CYS A 10 -3.75 -7.98 1.96
N ILE A 11 -2.78 -7.09 2.22
CA ILE A 11 -1.75 -6.74 1.23
C ILE A 11 -0.55 -7.70 1.23
N ILE A 12 -0.47 -8.59 2.22
CA ILE A 12 0.62 -9.56 2.37
C ILE A 12 0.19 -10.95 1.90
N VAL A 13 -1.07 -11.31 2.17
CA VAL A 13 -1.63 -12.62 1.83
C VAL A 13 -2.74 -12.41 0.81
N ASP A 14 -2.42 -12.67 -0.45
CA ASP A 14 -3.36 -12.51 -1.56
C ASP A 14 -4.65 -13.30 -1.33
N GLY A 15 -5.79 -12.65 -1.56
CA GLY A 15 -7.11 -13.25 -1.41
C GLY A 15 -7.59 -13.44 0.04
N ALA A 16 -6.79 -13.05 1.04
CA ALA A 16 -7.22 -13.06 2.43
C ALA A 16 -7.91 -11.75 2.84
N GLU A 17 -8.91 -11.84 3.71
CA GLU A 17 -9.49 -10.66 4.35
C GLU A 17 -8.53 -10.08 5.39
N CYS A 18 -8.48 -8.76 5.49
CA CYS A 18 -7.67 -8.07 6.48
C CYS A 18 -8.27 -8.27 7.88
N ASP A 19 -7.54 -8.97 8.75
CA ASP A 19 -7.92 -9.26 10.14
C ASP A 19 -7.38 -8.24 11.17
N GLY A 20 -6.58 -7.27 10.72
CA GLY A 20 -5.95 -6.27 11.59
C GLY A 20 -4.71 -6.76 12.34
N CYS A 21 -4.05 -7.83 11.90
CA CYS A 21 -2.84 -8.35 12.57
C CYS A 21 -1.67 -7.36 12.65
N GLY A 22 -1.63 -6.36 11.78
CA GLY A 22 -0.58 -5.33 11.77
C GLY A 22 0.77 -5.77 11.21
N PHE A 23 0.89 -6.99 10.68
CA PHE A 23 2.13 -7.52 10.13
C PHE A 23 2.69 -6.67 8.98
N CYS A 24 1.81 -6.09 8.15
CA CYS A 24 2.17 -5.18 7.07
C CYS A 24 2.87 -3.88 7.53
N ASN A 25 2.89 -3.59 8.84
CA ASN A 25 3.58 -2.43 9.40
C ASN A 25 5.01 -2.76 9.85
N ILE A 26 5.44 -4.03 9.79
CA ILE A 26 6.75 -4.47 10.24
C ILE A 26 7.70 -4.52 9.05
N CYS A 27 8.97 -4.18 9.27
CA CYS A 27 9.98 -4.22 8.23
C CYS A 27 10.33 -5.67 7.87
N ASP A 28 10.32 -5.98 6.57
CA ASP A 28 10.68 -7.31 6.07
C ASP A 28 12.12 -7.74 6.42
N LEU A 29 13.02 -6.77 6.64
CA LEU A 29 14.42 -7.03 6.98
C LEU A 29 14.69 -7.06 8.48
N ASP A 30 13.86 -6.40 9.30
CA ASP A 30 14.04 -6.31 10.74
C ASP A 30 12.70 -6.40 11.48
N PRO A 31 12.40 -7.55 12.13
CA PRO A 31 11.12 -7.76 12.82
C PRO A 31 10.93 -6.84 14.04
N ASN A 32 11.97 -6.16 14.52
CA ASN A 32 11.88 -5.18 15.62
C ASN A 32 11.63 -3.76 15.13
N LYS A 33 11.60 -3.53 13.81
CA LYS A 33 11.46 -2.20 13.21
C LYS A 33 10.08 -2.04 12.57
N ILE A 34 9.40 -0.93 12.89
CA ILE A 34 8.23 -0.47 12.13
C ILE A 34 8.71 0.01 10.76
N CYS A 35 8.06 -0.46 9.69
CA CYS A 35 8.38 -0.04 8.34
C CYS A 35 8.23 1.47 8.19
N ASP A 36 9.33 2.12 7.82
CA ASP A 36 9.44 3.56 7.56
C ASP A 36 9.49 3.87 6.05
N ASN A 37 9.13 2.89 5.22
CA ASN A 37 9.20 2.97 3.76
C ASN A 37 10.61 3.32 3.22
N CYS A 38 11.69 2.90 3.89
CA CYS A 38 13.07 3.13 3.42
C CYS A 38 13.43 2.39 2.13
N MET A 39 12.63 1.42 1.69
CA MET A 39 12.80 0.63 0.45
C MET A 39 14.07 -0.23 0.39
N ASN A 40 14.76 -0.46 1.51
CA ASN A 40 15.94 -1.33 1.58
C ASN A 40 15.61 -2.82 1.37
N CYS A 41 14.36 -3.22 1.60
CA CYS A 41 13.88 -4.58 1.36
C CYS A 41 13.62 -4.88 -0.13
N LEU A 42 13.62 -3.86 -0.99
CA LEU A 42 13.43 -4.04 -2.42
C LEU A 42 14.74 -4.53 -3.06
N PRO A 43 14.67 -5.44 -4.05
CA PRO A 43 15.84 -5.86 -4.79
C PRO A 43 16.48 -4.68 -5.53
N ASP A 44 17.81 -4.71 -5.65
CA ASP A 44 18.52 -3.78 -6.52
C ASP A 44 18.11 -4.03 -7.97
N SER A 45 17.69 -2.95 -8.63
CA SER A 45 17.31 -2.90 -10.03
C SER A 45 17.89 -1.63 -10.63
N ASP A 46 18.35 -1.69 -11.87
CA ASP A 46 18.93 -0.55 -12.61
C ASP A 46 17.97 0.64 -12.69
N TYR A 47 16.68 0.39 -12.54
CA TYR A 47 15.65 1.41 -12.42
C TYR A 47 14.52 0.95 -11.48
N LYS A 48 13.95 1.91 -10.74
CA LYS A 48 12.70 1.75 -10.01
C LYS A 48 11.61 2.48 -10.79
N ALA A 49 10.50 1.81 -11.10
CA ALA A 49 9.39 2.39 -11.84
C ALA A 49 8.11 2.38 -10.99
N ILE A 50 7.34 3.47 -11.05
CA ILE A 50 5.99 3.56 -10.49
C ILE A 50 5.03 3.66 -11.66
N ILE A 51 4.11 2.71 -11.79
CA ILE A 51 3.05 2.76 -12.80
C ILE A 51 1.95 3.68 -12.27
N ILE A 52 1.60 4.70 -13.04
CA ILE A 52 0.51 5.62 -12.70
C ILE A 52 -0.74 5.16 -13.45
N ASP A 53 -1.72 4.64 -12.72
CA ASP A 53 -3.00 4.22 -13.33
C ASP A 53 -3.85 5.42 -13.78
N LYS A 54 -3.81 6.52 -13.03
CA LYS A 54 -4.58 7.73 -13.32
C LYS A 54 -4.00 8.97 -12.66
N ILE A 55 -4.00 10.08 -13.40
CA ILE A 55 -3.75 11.42 -12.86
C ILE A 55 -5.11 12.10 -12.65
N ILE A 56 -5.35 12.58 -11.44
CA ILE A 56 -6.56 13.34 -11.10
C ILE A 56 -6.15 14.81 -11.02
N MET A 57 -6.70 15.63 -11.92
CA MET A 57 -6.55 17.08 -11.86
C MET A 57 -7.76 17.67 -11.13
N ASP A 58 -7.51 18.49 -10.10
CA ASP A 58 -8.57 19.26 -9.45
C ASP A 58 -9.05 20.36 -10.40
N LYS A 59 -10.36 20.40 -10.67
CA LYS A 59 -11.00 21.42 -11.52
C LYS A 59 -11.29 22.74 -10.79
N ASN A 60 -10.79 22.93 -9.57
CA ASN A 60 -11.07 24.10 -8.74
C ASN A 60 -9.92 25.12 -8.78
N ASN A 61 -9.51 25.52 -9.98
CA ASN A 61 -8.79 26.78 -10.17
C ASN A 61 -9.59 27.66 -11.12
N SER A 62 -10.71 28.17 -10.60
CA SER A 62 -11.44 29.28 -11.20
C SER A 62 -10.80 30.56 -10.67
N ASN A 63 -9.92 31.15 -11.46
CA ASN A 63 -9.65 32.59 -11.41
C ASN A 63 -10.72 33.32 -12.23
#